data_AF-A0A933CX96-F1
#
_entry.id   AF-A0A933CX96-F1
#
_cell.length_a   1.000
_cell.length_b   1.000
_cell.length_c   1.000
_cell.angle_alpha   90.00
_cell.angle_beta   90.00
_cell.angle_gamma   90.00
#
_symmetry.space_group_name_H-M   'P 1'
#
loop_
_entity.id
_entity.type
_entity.pdbx_description
1 polymer ?
#
loop_
_entity_poly.entity_id
_entity_poly.type
_entity_poly.pdbx_seq_one_letter_code
_entity_poly.pdbx_strand_id
1 'polypeptide(L)'
;MKGKNKREILAAHFDHHAKNEGEVLEEYRNLAKKLEPGPASLLTDLILTDEAQHHFLLRMIAKWLRNPLKDGEMVQLEWIDRNDLLQHIRELRS
;
A
#
# COMPACT_ATOMS: atom_id res chain seq x y z
N MET A 1 -26.93 -12.52 -6.02
CA MET A 1 -26.14 -13.05 -4.89
C MET A 1 -24.73 -13.55 -5.25
N LYS A 2 -24.48 -14.21 -6.40
CA LYS A 2 -23.13 -14.70 -6.79
C LYS A 2 -22.03 -13.61 -6.91
N GLY A 3 -22.36 -12.40 -7.39
CA GLY A 3 -21.37 -11.34 -7.61
C GLY A 3 -20.87 -10.63 -6.35
N LYS A 4 -21.73 -10.48 -5.32
CA LYS A 4 -21.32 -9.88 -4.03
C LYS A 4 -20.32 -10.77 -3.30
N ASN A 5 -20.51 -12.08 -3.35
CA ASN A 5 -19.62 -13.04 -2.71
C ASN A 5 -18.24 -13.11 -3.39
N LYS A 6 -18.19 -13.05 -4.72
CA LYS A 6 -16.91 -13.00 -5.46
C LYS A 6 -16.11 -11.73 -5.17
N ARG A 7 -16.77 -10.57 -5.09
CA ARG A 7 -16.12 -9.30 -4.76
C ARG A 7 -15.56 -9.30 -3.34
N GLU A 8 -16.30 -9.85 -2.38
CA GLU A 8 -15.82 -9.98 -1.00
C GLU A 8 -14.59 -10.89 -0.90
N ILE A 9 -14.61 -12.05 -1.57
CA ILE A 9 -13.47 -12.97 -1.59
C ILE A 9 -12.23 -12.29 -2.18
N LEU A 10 -12.39 -11.56 -3.28
CA LEU A 10 -11.27 -10.85 -3.90
C LEU A 10 -10.76 -9.69 -3.02
N ALA A 11 -11.65 -8.95 -2.37
CA ALA A 11 -11.28 -7.90 -1.42
C ALA A 11 -10.49 -8.46 -0.22
N ALA A 12 -10.97 -9.58 0.34
CA ALA A 12 -10.28 -10.27 1.43
C ALA A 12 -8.90 -10.78 1.00
N HIS A 13 -8.75 -11.24 -0.25
CA HIS A 13 -7.46 -11.66 -0.80
C HIS A 13 -6.46 -10.49 -0.87
N PHE A 14 -6.89 -9.31 -1.33
CA PHE A 14 -6.03 -8.13 -1.35
C PHE A 14 -5.63 -7.64 0.05
N ASP A 15 -6.56 -7.64 1.01
CA ASP A 15 -6.23 -7.30 2.40
C ASP A 15 -5.25 -8.31 3.02
N HIS A 16 -5.45 -9.60 2.74
CA HIS A 16 -4.56 -10.64 3.23
C HIS A 16 -3.15 -10.52 2.63
N HIS A 17 -3.05 -10.25 1.33
CA HIS A 17 -1.78 -10.03 0.66
C HIS A 17 -1.03 -8.83 1.25
N ALA A 18 -1.69 -7.68 1.38
CA ALA A 18 -1.09 -6.48 1.99
C ALA A 18 -0.70 -6.70 3.46
N LYS A 19 -1.38 -7.61 4.18
CA LYS A 19 -1.00 -7.97 5.55
C LYS A 19 0.23 -8.88 5.59
N ASN A 20 0.30 -9.87 4.71
CA ASN A 20 1.38 -10.87 4.73
C ASN A 20 2.74 -10.29 4.32
N GLU A 21 2.75 -9.26 3.48
CA GLU A 21 4.00 -8.58 3.07
C GLU A 21 4.64 -7.75 4.21
N GLY A 22 3.97 -7.62 5.35
CA GLY A 22 4.48 -6.87 6.51
C GLY A 22 5.82 -7.40 7.04
N GLU A 23 6.04 -8.71 7.03
CA GLU A 23 7.30 -9.31 7.52
C GLU A 23 8.49 -8.92 6.64
N VAL A 24 8.33 -9.01 5.32
CA VAL A 24 9.34 -8.61 4.32
C VAL A 24 9.62 -7.10 4.38
N LEU A 25 8.58 -6.30 4.58
CA LEU A 25 8.72 -4.85 4.77
C LEU A 25 9.54 -4.49 6.02
N GLU A 26 9.35 -5.20 7.13
CA GLU A 26 10.15 -5.00 8.33
C GLU A 26 11.63 -5.37 8.11
N GLU A 27 11.91 -6.41 7.32
CA GLU A 27 13.29 -6.73 6.93
C GLU A 27 13.94 -5.58 6.15
N TYR A 28 13.24 -5.02 5.15
CA TYR A 28 13.73 -3.85 4.41
C TYR A 28 13.89 -2.60 5.28
N ARG A 29 12.97 -2.35 6.22
CA ARG A 29 13.10 -1.24 7.20
C ARG A 29 14.32 -1.41 8.07
N ASN A 30 14.58 -2.62 8.55
CA ASN A 30 15.73 -2.94 9.37
C ASN A 30 17.04 -2.87 8.57
N LEU A 31 17.03 -3.25 7.29
CA LEU A 31 18.16 -3.10 6.39
C LEU A 31 18.46 -1.62 6.15
N ALA A 32 17.45 -0.81 5.82
CA ALA A 32 17.61 0.62 5.57
C ALA A 32 18.21 1.36 6.77
N LYS A 33 17.86 0.96 8.01
CA LYS A 33 18.44 1.54 9.25
C LYS A 33 19.94 1.26 9.43
N LYS A 34 20.46 0.21 8.78
CA LYS A 34 21.87 -0.23 8.92
C LYS A 34 22.77 0.28 7.80
N LEU A 35 22.19 0.81 6.73
CA LEU A 35 22.94 1.26 5.56
C LEU A 35 23.39 2.72 5.73
N GLU A 36 24.64 2.98 5.44
CA GLU A 36 25.14 4.35 5.27
C GLU A 36 24.57 4.96 3.97
N PRO A 37 24.52 6.30 3.87
CA PRO A 37 24.06 6.98 2.66
C PRO A 37 24.83 6.51 1.42
N GLY A 38 24.11 5.99 0.42
CA GLY A 38 24.70 5.52 -0.82
C GLY A 38 23.70 4.78 -1.73
N PRO A 39 24.20 4.13 -2.80
CA PRO A 39 23.34 3.43 -3.75
C PRO A 39 22.46 2.34 -3.10
N ALA A 40 22.97 1.65 -2.09
CA ALA A 40 22.22 0.63 -1.37
C ALA A 40 21.09 1.23 -0.52
N SER A 41 21.33 2.34 0.20
CA SER A 41 20.29 3.01 0.99
C SER A 41 19.19 3.58 0.09
N LEU A 42 19.58 4.16 -1.05
CA LEU A 42 18.66 4.65 -2.08
C LEU A 42 17.75 3.53 -2.59
N LEU A 43 18.32 2.36 -2.91
CA LEU A 43 17.55 1.20 -3.36
C LEU A 43 16.56 0.74 -2.30
N THR A 44 16.97 0.65 -1.02
CA THR A 44 16.05 0.25 0.05
C THR A 44 14.93 1.26 0.28
N ASP A 45 15.21 2.57 0.18
CA ASP A 45 14.17 3.59 0.28
C ASP A 45 13.20 3.55 -0.91
N LEU A 46 13.68 3.24 -2.13
CA LEU A 46 12.83 3.05 -3.30
C LEU A 46 11.89 1.85 -3.10
N ILE A 47 12.42 0.70 -2.69
CA ILE A 47 11.62 -0.50 -2.40
C ILE A 47 10.54 -0.19 -1.37
N LEU A 48 10.91 0.46 -0.25
CA LEU A 48 9.95 0.81 0.80
C LEU A 48 8.87 1.80 0.31
N THR A 49 9.23 2.71 -0.60
CA THR A 49 8.28 3.67 -1.20
C THR A 49 7.30 2.96 -2.13
N ASP A 50 7.80 2.09 -3.00
CA ASP A 50 7.00 1.34 -3.95
C ASP A 50 6.04 0.39 -3.23
N GLU A 51 6.50 -0.29 -2.17
CA GLU A 51 5.64 -1.18 -1.38
C GLU A 51 4.55 -0.42 -0.62
N ALA A 52 4.85 0.78 -0.10
CA ALA A 52 3.83 1.61 0.53
C ALA A 52 2.74 2.05 -0.47
N GLN A 53 3.13 2.41 -1.69
CA GLN A 53 2.19 2.73 -2.77
C GLN A 53 1.34 1.52 -3.15
N HIS A 54 2.00 0.38 -3.33
CA HIS A 54 1.37 -0.90 -3.64
C HIS A 54 0.31 -1.27 -2.59
N HIS A 55 0.65 -1.22 -1.31
CA HIS A 55 -0.26 -1.54 -0.20
C HIS A 55 -1.47 -0.60 -0.14
N PHE A 56 -1.25 0.70 -0.39
CA PHE A 56 -2.32 1.67 -0.46
C PHE A 56 -3.32 1.33 -1.58
N LEU A 57 -2.82 1.02 -2.78
CA LEU A 57 -3.67 0.64 -3.91
C LEU A 57 -4.45 -0.65 -3.63
N LEU A 58 -3.81 -1.68 -3.06
CA LEU A 58 -4.48 -2.94 -2.71
C LEU A 58 -5.67 -2.72 -1.76
N ARG A 59 -5.45 -1.95 -0.68
CA ARG A 59 -6.51 -1.65 0.31
C ARG A 59 -7.64 -0.83 -0.29
N MET A 60 -7.29 0.13 -1.17
CA MET A 60 -8.27 0.93 -1.88
C MET A 60 -9.13 0.09 -2.81
N ILE A 61 -8.52 -0.80 -3.59
CA ILE A 61 -9.24 -1.74 -4.46
C ILE A 61 -10.14 -2.66 -3.63
N ALA A 62 -9.65 -3.19 -2.49
CA ALA A 62 -10.45 -3.98 -1.58
C ALA A 62 -11.68 -3.20 -1.07
N LYS A 63 -11.50 -1.93 -0.66
CA LYS A 63 -12.59 -1.05 -0.23
C LYS A 63 -13.61 -0.81 -1.35
N TRP A 64 -13.14 -0.57 -2.58
CA TRP A 64 -14.00 -0.40 -3.76
C TRP A 64 -14.77 -1.67 -4.12
N LEU A 65 -14.15 -2.85 -4.02
CA LEU A 65 -14.83 -4.12 -4.26
C LEU A 65 -15.98 -4.37 -3.27
N ARG A 66 -15.81 -3.95 -2.01
CA ARG A 66 -16.85 -4.05 -0.96
C ARG A 66 -17.95 -3.00 -1.12
N ASN A 67 -17.57 -1.77 -1.45
CA ASN A 67 -18.46 -0.64 -1.66
C ASN A 67 -18.21 -0.07 -3.06
N PRO A 68 -18.75 -0.71 -4.11
CA PRO A 68 -18.60 -0.20 -5.46
C PRO A 68 -19.27 1.15 -5.54
N LEU A 69 -18.54 2.12 -6.08
CA LEU A 69 -19.10 3.42 -6.43
C LEU A 69 -20.31 3.25 -7.35
N LYS A 70 -21.30 4.12 -7.20
CA LYS A 70 -22.43 4.18 -8.12
C LYS A 70 -21.94 4.70 -9.47
N ASP A 71 -22.62 4.33 -10.56
CA ASP A 71 -22.28 4.83 -11.90
C ASP A 71 -22.21 6.36 -11.90
N GLY A 72 -21.07 6.92 -12.32
CA GLY A 72 -20.81 8.37 -12.35
C GLY A 72 -20.11 8.94 -11.10
N GLU A 73 -19.97 8.16 -10.01
CA GLU A 73 -19.05 8.52 -8.93
C GLU A 73 -17.61 8.21 -9.36
N MET A 74 -16.78 9.22 -9.52
CA MET A 74 -15.33 9.03 -9.55
C MET A 74 -14.85 8.78 -8.11
N VAL A 75 -13.93 7.83 -7.92
CA VAL A 75 -13.09 7.87 -6.73
C VAL A 75 -12.41 9.22 -6.81
N GLN A 76 -12.71 10.15 -5.91
CA GLN A 76 -11.78 11.23 -5.63
C GLN A 76 -10.56 10.54 -5.04
N LEU A 77 -9.70 10.08 -5.94
CA LEU A 77 -8.30 9.92 -5.66
C LEU A 77 -7.86 11.36 -5.42
N GLU A 78 -7.92 11.80 -4.16
CA GLU A 78 -6.83 12.62 -3.69
C GLU A 78 -5.61 11.79 -4.07
N TRP A 79 -5.03 12.12 -5.22
CA TRP A 79 -3.70 11.68 -5.56
C TRP A 79 -2.90 12.15 -4.37
N ILE A 80 -2.65 11.24 -3.44
CA ILE A 80 -1.74 11.49 -2.34
C ILE A 80 -0.47 11.87 -3.09
N ASP A 81 -0.13 13.16 -3.04
CA ASP A 81 1.11 13.65 -3.63
C ASP A 81 2.18 12.68 -3.16
N ARG A 82 3.10 12.29 -4.03
CA ARG A 82 4.25 11.49 -3.63
C ARG A 82 4.87 12.06 -2.35
N ASN A 83 4.84 13.37 -2.16
CA ASN A 83 5.24 14.03 -0.92
C ASN A 83 4.34 13.73 0.28
N ASP A 84 3.01 13.78 0.15
CA ASP A 84 2.07 13.43 1.22
C ASP A 84 2.16 11.95 1.61
N LEU A 85 2.45 11.08 0.64
CA LEU A 85 2.66 9.66 0.90
C LEU A 85 3.99 9.45 1.63
N LEU A 86 5.05 10.12 1.17
CA LEU A 86 6.35 10.13 1.85
C LEU A 86 6.25 10.73 3.26
N GLN A 87 5.39 11.73 3.48
CA GLN A 87 5.09 12.33 4.78
C GLN A 87 4.42 11.30 5.70
N HIS A 88 3.35 10.63 5.24
CA HIS A 88 2.71 9.55 5.98
C HIS A 88 3.67 8.39 6.30
N ILE A 89 4.55 8.04 5.37
CA ILE A 89 5.57 7.00 5.58
C ILE A 89 6.60 7.44 6.63
N ARG A 90 6.98 8.72 6.66
CA ARG A 90 7.88 9.28 7.70
C ARG A 90 7.24 9.23 9.08
N GLU A 91 5.97 9.59 9.19
CA GLU A 91 5.20 9.53 10.45
C GLU A 91 5.03 8.09 10.97
N LEU A 92 4.97 7.10 10.08
CA LEU A 92 4.96 5.68 10.46
C LEU A 92 6.35 5.12 10.82
N ARG A 93 7.44 5.85 10.55
CA ARG A 93 8.82 5.48 10.90
C ARG A 93 9.29 6.08 12.23
N SER A 94 8.58 7.08 12.77
CA SER A 94 8.81 7.68 14.11
C SER A 94 8.12 6.91 15.21
#